data_AF-A0A8H3FBB6-F1
#
_entry.id   AF-A0A8H3FBB6-F1
#
_cell.length_a   1.000
_cell.length_b   1.000
_cell.length_c   1.000
_cell.angle_alpha   90.00
_cell.angle_beta   90.00
_cell.angle_gamma   90.00
#
_symmetry.space_group_name_H-M   'P 1'
#
loop_
_entity.id
_entity.type
_entity.pdbx_description
1 polymer ?
#
loop_
_entity_poly.entity_id
_entity_poly.type
_entity_poly.pdbx_seq_one_letter_code
_entity_poly.pdbx_strand_id
1 'polypeptide(L)'
;MATDGTSDAGRVISEASKQEGGTFKGSTAAQMQSQTTKQRNLEDVAAKVLSKLDADPASVTSEDASLLHSREARVMGGPTKGDLASQAQSVAAANEQGATVQMNRAPSSGLNDNLTNAEQSQLDREANYVEAADKVGTKMAMEPESVTKEDGDLLHSRETRAFGTTEKGGIASQVQSQAAKNAGDKA
;
A
#
# COMPACT_ATOMS: atom_id res chain seq x y z
N MET A 1 2.13 -33.90 -28.60
CA MET A 1 0.93 -34.59 -28.08
C MET A 1 0.20 -33.57 -27.23
N ALA A 2 -0.71 -32.78 -27.82
CA ALA A 2 -1.36 -31.65 -27.16
C ALA A 2 -2.63 -32.13 -26.47
N THR A 3 -2.71 -31.96 -25.15
CA THR A 3 -3.82 -32.44 -24.33
C THR A 3 -5.05 -31.56 -24.49
N ASP A 4 -6.14 -32.25 -24.80
CA ASP A 4 -7.49 -31.82 -25.11
C ASP A 4 -8.27 -31.30 -23.88
N GLY A 5 -7.78 -30.24 -23.23
CA GLY A 5 -8.40 -29.70 -22.00
C GLY A 5 -9.71 -28.92 -22.23
N THR A 6 -9.92 -28.40 -23.44
CA THR A 6 -11.10 -27.58 -23.77
C THR A 6 -12.33 -28.43 -24.08
N SER A 7 -12.17 -29.69 -24.51
CA SER A 7 -13.27 -30.58 -24.88
C SER A 7 -13.98 -31.19 -23.66
N ASP A 8 -13.31 -31.27 -22.51
CA ASP A 8 -13.85 -31.90 -21.30
C ASP A 8 -14.83 -30.98 -20.56
N ALA A 9 -14.41 -29.74 -20.26
CA ALA A 9 -15.25 -28.74 -19.58
C ALA A 9 -16.59 -28.48 -20.31
N GLY A 10 -16.57 -28.43 -21.64
CA GLY A 10 -17.77 -28.25 -22.46
C GLY A 10 -18.75 -29.43 -22.41
N ARG A 11 -18.23 -30.67 -22.25
CA ARG A 11 -19.05 -31.88 -22.09
C ARG A 11 -19.72 -31.91 -20.72
N VAL A 12 -18.99 -31.63 -19.63
CA VAL A 12 -19.56 -31.62 -18.27
C VAL A 12 -20.65 -30.54 -18.12
N ILE A 13 -20.42 -29.34 -18.68
CA ILE A 13 -21.41 -28.26 -18.69
C ILE A 13 -22.68 -28.67 -19.46
N SER A 14 -22.50 -29.35 -20.60
CA SER A 14 -23.62 -29.84 -21.42
C SER A 14 -24.40 -30.96 -20.74
N GLU A 15 -23.73 -31.86 -20.03
CA GLU A 15 -24.37 -32.92 -19.25
C GLU A 15 -25.18 -32.35 -18.08
N ALA A 16 -24.60 -31.43 -17.30
CA ALA A 16 -25.35 -30.75 -16.24
C ALA A 16 -26.55 -29.97 -16.77
N SER A 17 -26.39 -29.30 -17.92
CA SER A 17 -27.50 -28.60 -18.57
C SER A 17 -28.64 -29.56 -18.96
N LYS A 18 -28.31 -30.75 -19.46
CA LYS A 18 -29.30 -31.77 -19.82
C LYS A 18 -29.98 -32.35 -18.58
N GLN A 19 -29.23 -32.53 -17.50
CA GLN A 19 -29.72 -33.07 -16.23
C GLN A 19 -30.68 -32.10 -15.52
N GLU A 20 -30.46 -30.79 -15.69
CA GLU A 20 -31.28 -29.72 -15.11
C GLU A 20 -32.37 -29.16 -16.05
N GLY A 21 -32.51 -29.72 -17.26
CA GLY A 21 -33.53 -29.29 -18.24
C GLY A 21 -33.22 -27.96 -18.93
N GLY A 22 -31.98 -27.48 -18.87
CA GLY A 22 -31.49 -26.28 -19.55
C GLY A 22 -30.64 -25.39 -18.66
N THR A 23 -29.98 -24.39 -19.26
CA THR A 23 -29.19 -23.39 -18.53
C THR A 23 -30.10 -22.25 -18.05
N PHE A 24 -30.25 -22.08 -16.73
CA PHE A 24 -30.94 -20.96 -16.11
C PHE A 24 -30.10 -20.32 -15.00
N LYS A 25 -30.42 -19.08 -14.59
CA LYS A 25 -29.66 -18.36 -13.55
C LYS A 25 -29.67 -19.16 -12.24
N GLY A 26 -28.50 -19.59 -11.78
CA GLY A 26 -28.32 -20.40 -10.57
C GLY A 26 -28.20 -21.90 -10.81
N SER A 27 -28.49 -22.40 -12.01
CA SER A 27 -28.26 -23.80 -12.41
C SER A 27 -26.79 -24.20 -12.30
N THR A 28 -26.51 -25.48 -12.06
CA THR A 28 -25.15 -26.03 -11.97
C THR A 28 -24.38 -25.74 -13.26
N ALA A 29 -25.04 -25.88 -14.42
CA ALA A 29 -24.43 -25.53 -15.69
C ALA A 29 -24.04 -24.04 -15.80
N ALA A 30 -24.90 -23.12 -15.35
CA ALA A 30 -24.60 -21.69 -15.36
C ALA A 30 -23.48 -21.33 -14.37
N GLN A 31 -23.41 -22.00 -13.22
CA GLN A 31 -22.33 -21.83 -12.25
C GLN A 31 -20.99 -22.33 -12.82
N MET A 32 -20.97 -23.50 -13.47
CA MET A 32 -19.78 -24.04 -14.12
C MET A 32 -19.28 -23.16 -15.28
N GLN A 33 -20.19 -22.62 -16.10
CA GLN A 33 -19.83 -21.64 -17.13
C GLN A 33 -19.26 -20.36 -16.52
N SER A 34 -19.86 -19.86 -15.44
CA SER A 34 -19.35 -18.68 -14.73
C SER A 34 -17.95 -18.92 -14.17
N GLN A 35 -17.71 -20.06 -13.53
CA GLN A 35 -16.39 -20.44 -13.01
C GLN A 35 -15.35 -20.57 -14.12
N THR A 36 -15.68 -21.26 -15.21
CA THR A 36 -14.81 -21.39 -16.38
C THR A 36 -14.45 -20.02 -16.97
N THR A 37 -15.41 -19.09 -17.00
CA THR A 37 -15.18 -17.73 -17.49
C THR A 37 -14.27 -16.95 -16.55
N LYS A 38 -14.46 -17.05 -15.22
CA LYS A 38 -13.57 -16.41 -14.24
C LYS A 38 -12.15 -16.93 -14.34
N GLN A 39 -11.98 -18.25 -14.49
CA GLN A 39 -10.69 -18.91 -14.64
C GLN A 39 -9.95 -18.42 -15.89
N ARG A 40 -10.59 -18.41 -17.06
CA ARG A 40 -9.96 -17.87 -18.29
C ARG A 40 -9.58 -16.40 -18.17
N ASN A 41 -10.45 -15.58 -17.57
CA ASN A 41 -10.14 -14.18 -17.36
C ASN A 41 -8.95 -13.98 -16.42
N LEU A 42 -8.78 -14.85 -15.42
CA LEU A 42 -7.61 -14.85 -14.56
C LEU A 42 -6.36 -15.25 -15.36
N GLU A 43 -6.41 -16.35 -16.10
CA GLU A 43 -5.30 -16.85 -16.92
C GLU A 43 -4.83 -15.81 -17.95
N ASP A 44 -5.76 -15.14 -18.63
CA ASP A 44 -5.44 -14.10 -19.61
C ASP A 44 -4.71 -12.90 -18.98
N VAL A 45 -5.14 -12.48 -17.79
CA VAL A 45 -4.51 -11.36 -17.07
C VAL A 45 -3.16 -11.81 -16.51
N ALA A 46 -3.09 -12.99 -15.91
CA ALA A 46 -1.87 -13.58 -15.40
C ALA A 46 -0.80 -13.72 -16.49
N ALA A 47 -1.17 -14.22 -17.68
CA ALA A 47 -0.27 -14.37 -18.81
C ALA A 47 0.29 -13.01 -19.29
N LYS A 48 -0.55 -11.96 -19.32
CA LYS A 48 -0.12 -10.61 -19.68
C LYS A 48 0.86 -10.04 -18.66
N VAL A 49 0.55 -10.17 -17.37
CA VAL A 49 1.42 -9.67 -16.29
C VAL A 49 2.73 -10.44 -16.24
N LEU A 50 2.70 -11.76 -16.37
CA LEU A 50 3.89 -12.61 -16.44
C LEU A 50 4.75 -12.24 -17.65
N SER A 51 4.14 -12.05 -18.83
CA SER A 51 4.87 -11.62 -20.02
C SER A 51 5.53 -10.26 -19.85
N LYS A 52 4.90 -9.32 -19.12
CA LYS A 52 5.53 -8.03 -18.78
C LYS A 52 6.67 -8.22 -17.79
N LEU A 53 6.48 -9.04 -16.76
CA LEU A 53 7.52 -9.36 -15.77
C LEU A 53 8.77 -9.98 -16.41
N ASP A 54 8.60 -10.85 -17.42
CA ASP A 54 9.73 -11.50 -18.10
C ASP A 54 10.40 -10.59 -19.14
N ALA A 55 9.61 -9.82 -19.91
CA ALA A 55 10.14 -9.05 -21.04
C ALA A 55 10.62 -7.65 -20.65
N ASP A 56 9.85 -6.95 -19.82
CA ASP A 56 10.14 -5.60 -19.36
C ASP A 56 9.49 -5.37 -17.99
N PRO A 57 10.15 -5.84 -16.91
CA PRO A 57 9.61 -5.69 -15.55
C PRO A 57 9.28 -4.25 -15.21
N ALA A 58 9.97 -3.27 -15.79
CA ALA A 58 9.75 -1.84 -15.56
C ALA A 58 8.40 -1.32 -16.10
N SER A 59 7.78 -2.07 -17.01
CA SER A 59 6.46 -1.75 -17.59
C SER A 59 5.27 -2.22 -16.75
N VAL A 60 5.51 -2.98 -15.69
CA VAL A 60 4.46 -3.48 -14.78
C VAL A 60 3.97 -2.33 -13.90
N THR A 61 2.65 -2.10 -13.88
CA THR A 61 2.03 -1.01 -13.11
C THR A 61 1.18 -1.52 -11.95
N SER A 62 0.81 -0.63 -11.02
CA SER A 62 -0.08 -0.95 -9.91
C SER A 62 -1.49 -1.31 -10.36
N GLU A 63 -1.96 -0.82 -11.52
CA GLU A 63 -3.23 -1.25 -12.13
C GLU A 63 -3.18 -2.70 -12.61
N ASP A 64 -2.08 -3.12 -13.25
CA ASP A 64 -1.90 -4.51 -13.70
C ASP A 64 -1.97 -5.46 -12.50
N ALA A 65 -1.27 -5.11 -11.42
CA ALA A 65 -1.22 -5.88 -10.20
C ALA A 65 -2.58 -5.92 -9.47
N SER A 66 -3.29 -4.78 -9.41
CA SER A 66 -4.63 -4.68 -8.80
C SER A 66 -5.68 -5.46 -9.59
N LEU A 67 -5.60 -5.42 -10.92
CA LEU A 67 -6.49 -6.18 -11.80
C LEU A 67 -6.29 -7.68 -11.60
N LEU A 68 -5.03 -8.14 -11.58
CA LEU A 68 -4.70 -9.54 -11.34
C LEU A 68 -5.19 -10.01 -9.96
N HIS A 69 -4.92 -9.24 -8.91
CA HIS A 69 -5.39 -9.50 -7.55
C HIS A 69 -6.93 -9.63 -7.48
N SER A 70 -7.67 -8.77 -8.18
CA SER A 70 -9.14 -8.87 -8.23
C SER A 70 -9.62 -10.15 -8.91
N ARG A 71 -8.92 -10.64 -9.93
CA ARG A 71 -9.27 -11.87 -10.64
C ARG A 71 -8.93 -13.10 -9.80
N GLU A 72 -7.77 -13.11 -9.14
CA GLU A 72 -7.37 -14.17 -8.21
C GLU A 72 -8.36 -14.29 -7.06
N ALA A 73 -8.72 -13.18 -6.41
CA ALA A 73 -9.70 -13.20 -5.31
C ALA A 73 -11.09 -13.71 -5.73
N ARG A 74 -11.50 -13.52 -6.99
CA ARG A 74 -12.78 -14.01 -7.53
C ARG A 74 -12.79 -15.50 -7.84
N VAL A 75 -11.62 -16.09 -8.06
CA VAL A 75 -11.43 -17.51 -8.39
C VAL A 75 -11.09 -18.29 -7.12
N MET A 76 -10.13 -17.82 -6.34
CA MET A 76 -9.58 -18.50 -5.15
C MET A 76 -10.25 -18.08 -3.83
N GLY A 77 -11.04 -17.01 -3.83
CA GLY A 77 -11.83 -16.59 -2.65
C GLY A 77 -11.09 -15.70 -1.65
N GLY A 78 -9.88 -15.24 -1.96
CA GLY A 78 -9.14 -14.29 -1.13
C GLY A 78 -7.68 -14.13 -1.58
N PRO A 79 -6.96 -13.15 -1.00
CA PRO A 79 -5.54 -12.95 -1.28
C PRO A 79 -4.70 -14.06 -0.65
N THR A 80 -3.83 -14.68 -1.44
CA THR A 80 -2.84 -15.67 -0.97
C THR A 80 -1.43 -15.10 -1.10
N LYS A 81 -0.63 -15.25 -0.03
CA LYS A 81 0.74 -14.73 0.01
C LYS A 81 1.64 -15.51 -0.95
N GLY A 82 2.33 -14.81 -1.84
CA GLY A 82 3.32 -15.38 -2.76
C GLY A 82 2.82 -15.61 -4.19
N ASP A 83 1.55 -15.27 -4.46
CA ASP A 83 0.97 -15.39 -5.80
C ASP A 83 1.55 -14.38 -6.78
N LEU A 84 1.24 -14.60 -8.07
CA LEU A 84 1.66 -13.73 -9.15
C LEU A 84 1.19 -12.29 -8.94
N ALA A 85 0.01 -12.05 -8.35
CA ALA A 85 -0.40 -10.70 -7.97
C ALA A 85 0.53 -10.07 -6.93
N SER A 86 0.96 -10.81 -5.90
CA SER A 86 1.91 -10.28 -4.90
C SER A 86 3.26 -9.94 -5.54
N GLN A 87 3.73 -10.77 -6.47
CA GLN A 87 4.96 -10.49 -7.22
C GLN A 87 4.80 -9.27 -8.12
N ALA A 88 3.68 -9.17 -8.85
CA ALA A 88 3.38 -8.02 -9.70
C ALA A 88 3.25 -6.72 -8.89
N GLN A 89 2.64 -6.76 -7.70
CA GLN A 89 2.57 -5.62 -6.78
C GLN A 89 3.96 -5.19 -6.33
N SER A 90 4.82 -6.14 -5.97
CA SER A 90 6.19 -5.84 -5.56
C SER A 90 7.01 -5.20 -6.68
N VAL A 91 6.88 -5.70 -7.91
CA VAL A 91 7.59 -5.12 -9.08
C VAL A 91 7.01 -3.76 -9.46
N ALA A 92 5.68 -3.60 -9.47
CA ALA A 92 5.04 -2.31 -9.70
C ALA A 92 5.49 -1.25 -8.68
N ALA A 93 5.51 -1.61 -7.40
CA ALA A 93 6.00 -0.73 -6.33
C ALA A 93 7.47 -0.36 -6.55
N ALA A 94 8.32 -1.31 -6.95
CA ALA A 94 9.72 -1.04 -7.28
C ALA A 94 9.87 -0.11 -8.49
N ASN A 95 9.00 -0.21 -9.50
CA ASN A 95 9.01 0.67 -10.67
C ASN A 95 8.56 2.09 -10.35
N GLU A 96 7.53 2.23 -9.50
CA GLU A 96 7.09 3.52 -8.98
C GLU A 96 8.17 4.15 -8.09
N GLN A 97 8.89 3.35 -7.29
CA GLN A 97 10.06 3.79 -6.53
C GLN A 97 11.22 4.22 -7.45
N GLY A 98 11.51 3.48 -8.51
CA GLY A 98 12.54 3.87 -9.51
C GLY A 98 12.17 5.15 -10.28
N ALA A 99 10.90 5.33 -10.63
CA ALA A 99 10.39 6.52 -11.30
C ALA A 99 10.38 7.75 -10.38
N THR A 100 10.10 7.56 -9.09
CA THR A 100 10.15 8.63 -8.08
C THR A 100 11.57 9.07 -7.74
N VAL A 101 12.57 8.17 -7.78
CA VAL A 101 13.99 8.55 -7.63
C VAL A 101 14.49 9.42 -8.79
N GLN A 102 13.96 9.25 -10.00
CA GLN A 102 14.42 10.00 -11.18
C GLN A 102 13.73 11.36 -11.36
N MET A 103 12.56 11.59 -10.73
CA MET A 103 11.80 12.84 -10.89
C MET A 103 11.99 13.91 -9.80
N ASN A 104 12.60 13.64 -8.62
CA ASN A 104 12.88 14.67 -7.60
C ASN A 104 13.85 14.09 -6.54
N ARG A 105 15.11 14.51 -6.38
CA ARG A 105 15.57 15.76 -5.73
C ARG A 105 14.52 16.57 -4.94
N ALA A 106 13.65 15.92 -4.16
CA ALA A 106 12.91 16.47 -3.02
C ALA A 106 12.21 15.32 -2.27
N PRO A 107 12.13 15.32 -0.93
CA PRO A 107 11.80 14.14 -0.16
C PRO A 107 10.29 13.97 -0.03
N SER A 108 9.75 12.94 -0.67
CA SER A 108 8.47 12.36 -0.26
C SER A 108 8.67 10.87 -0.10
N SER A 109 8.92 10.52 1.16
CA SER A 109 9.04 9.20 1.75
C SER A 109 8.02 8.21 1.21
N GLY A 110 8.50 7.17 0.53
CA GLY A 110 7.71 6.05 0.04
C GLY A 110 8.46 4.73 0.22
N LEU A 111 9.09 4.55 1.39
CA LEU A 111 9.60 3.24 1.83
C LEU A 111 8.64 2.69 2.88
N ASN A 112 8.01 1.56 2.61
CA ASN A 112 8.22 0.32 3.37
C ASN A 112 7.03 -0.68 3.27
N ASP A 113 7.19 -1.74 2.48
CA ASP A 113 6.33 -2.94 2.54
C ASP A 113 7.10 -4.12 3.17
N ASN A 114 7.32 -4.06 4.49
CA ASN A 114 7.27 -5.24 5.38
C ASN A 114 7.25 -4.85 6.87
N LEU A 115 6.66 -3.71 7.23
CA LEU A 115 6.48 -3.38 8.64
C LEU A 115 5.08 -3.83 9.04
N THR A 116 5.01 -4.60 10.13
CA THR A 116 3.75 -4.91 10.81
C THR A 116 2.98 -3.61 11.06
N ASN A 117 1.65 -3.65 11.18
CA ASN A 117 0.85 -2.44 11.48
C ASN A 117 1.40 -1.65 12.70
N ALA A 118 2.04 -2.34 13.65
CA ALA A 118 2.69 -1.73 14.80
C ALA A 118 3.95 -0.93 14.41
N GLU A 119 4.77 -1.50 13.54
CA GLU A 119 6.00 -0.88 13.06
C GLU A 119 5.72 0.27 12.07
N GLN A 120 4.73 0.14 11.17
CA GLN A 120 4.29 1.25 10.33
C GLN A 120 3.72 2.40 11.19
N SER A 121 2.92 2.07 12.21
CA SER A 121 2.42 3.06 13.16
C SER A 121 3.55 3.76 13.93
N GLN A 122 4.67 3.06 14.20
CA GLN A 122 5.83 3.67 14.83
C GLN A 122 6.56 4.62 13.87
N LEU A 123 6.81 4.19 12.63
CA LEU A 123 7.41 5.04 11.60
C LEU A 123 6.55 6.29 11.33
N ASP A 124 5.23 6.15 11.29
CA ASP A 124 4.33 7.28 11.11
C ASP A 124 4.46 8.26 12.29
N ARG A 125 4.58 7.78 13.53
CA ARG A 125 4.77 8.64 14.71
C ARG A 125 6.10 9.36 14.68
N GLU A 126 7.17 8.68 14.28
CA GLU A 126 8.50 9.26 14.12
C GLU A 126 8.51 10.31 13.00
N ALA A 127 7.94 10.01 11.83
CA ALA A 127 7.83 10.96 10.72
C ALA A 127 7.01 12.21 11.11
N ASN A 128 5.89 12.01 11.81
CA ASN A 128 5.08 13.10 12.35
C ASN A 128 5.86 13.97 13.37
N TYR A 129 6.77 13.37 14.16
CA TYR A 129 7.63 14.12 15.07
C TYR A 129 8.67 14.92 14.31
N VAL A 130 9.37 14.31 13.35
CA VAL A 130 10.39 14.97 12.52
C VAL A 130 9.79 16.16 11.79
N GLU A 131 8.64 15.99 11.14
CA GLU A 131 7.97 17.09 10.43
C GLU A 131 7.60 18.25 11.37
N ALA A 132 7.10 17.93 12.57
CA ALA A 132 6.79 18.95 13.56
C ALA A 132 8.07 19.65 14.07
N ALA A 133 9.14 18.89 14.33
CA ALA A 133 10.42 19.39 14.80
C ALA A 133 11.09 20.30 13.78
N ASP A 134 11.01 19.96 12.49
CA ASP A 134 11.53 20.79 11.41
C ASP A 134 10.77 22.11 11.30
N LYS A 135 9.43 22.06 11.32
CA LYS A 135 8.58 23.26 11.24
C LYS A 135 8.82 24.20 12.41
N VAL A 136 8.74 23.67 13.63
CA VAL A 136 8.89 24.47 14.85
C VAL A 136 10.34 24.87 15.07
N GLY A 137 11.32 24.02 14.74
CA GLY A 137 12.75 24.34 14.79
C GLY A 137 13.12 25.45 13.81
N THR A 138 12.60 25.40 12.58
CA THR A 138 12.77 26.48 11.60
C THR A 138 12.14 27.77 12.10
N LYS A 139 10.92 27.69 12.66
CA LYS A 139 10.25 28.84 13.28
C LYS A 139 11.06 29.41 14.44
N MET A 140 11.61 28.57 15.31
CA MET A 140 12.47 28.99 16.42
C MET A 140 13.76 29.65 15.95
N ALA A 141 14.33 29.22 14.81
CA ALA A 141 15.54 29.80 14.24
C ALA A 141 15.30 31.13 13.52
N MET A 142 14.17 31.25 12.80
CA MET A 142 13.86 32.44 12.00
C MET A 142 13.10 33.51 12.80
N GLU A 143 12.20 33.07 13.68
CA GLU A 143 11.28 33.93 14.43
C GLU A 143 11.13 33.41 15.88
N PRO A 144 12.21 33.46 16.68
CA PRO A 144 12.20 32.92 18.04
C PRO A 144 11.10 33.50 18.93
N GLU A 145 10.66 34.75 18.69
CA GLU A 145 9.58 35.42 19.44
C GLU A 145 8.17 34.94 19.07
N SER A 146 8.00 34.29 17.91
CA SER A 146 6.71 33.76 17.45
C SER A 146 6.44 32.34 17.93
N VAL A 147 7.42 31.70 18.57
CA VAL A 147 7.29 30.38 19.20
C VAL A 147 6.34 30.46 20.39
N THR A 148 5.30 29.61 20.38
CA THR A 148 4.26 29.62 21.41
C THR A 148 4.27 28.35 22.27
N LYS A 149 3.48 28.37 23.35
CA LYS A 149 3.31 27.20 24.22
C LYS A 149 2.72 26.02 23.45
N GLU A 150 1.81 26.29 22.52
CA GLU A 150 1.20 25.27 21.65
C GLU A 150 2.23 24.56 20.78
N ASP A 151 3.25 25.27 20.28
CA ASP A 151 4.35 24.67 19.53
C ASP A 151 5.17 23.70 20.40
N GLY A 152 5.43 24.09 21.66
CA GLY A 152 6.12 23.25 22.64
C GLY A 152 5.31 22.01 23.05
N ASP A 153 4.01 22.18 23.31
CA ASP A 153 3.10 21.10 23.69
C ASP A 153 2.87 20.13 22.53
N LEU A 154 2.80 20.64 21.30
CA LEU A 154 2.71 19.82 20.08
C LEU A 154 3.94 18.92 19.94
N LEU A 155 5.15 19.48 20.04
CA LEU A 155 6.37 18.69 19.95
C LEU A 155 6.50 17.68 21.07
N HIS A 156 6.21 18.07 22.31
CA HIS A 156 6.25 17.18 23.46
C HIS A 156 5.31 15.97 23.29
N SER A 157 4.10 16.22 22.78
CA SER A 157 3.12 15.17 22.47
C SER A 157 3.61 14.23 21.36
N ARG A 158 4.21 14.77 20.30
CA ARG A 158 4.73 13.98 19.17
C ARG A 158 5.95 13.16 19.57
N GLU A 159 6.87 13.73 20.34
CA GLU A 159 8.07 13.06 20.86
C GLU A 159 7.71 11.90 21.78
N THR A 160 6.78 12.14 22.71
CA THR A 160 6.31 11.10 23.64
C THR A 160 5.59 9.97 22.89
N ARG A 161 4.86 10.27 21.82
CA ARG A 161 4.21 9.24 21.00
C ARG A 161 5.19 8.43 20.15
N ALA A 162 6.27 9.05 19.69
CA ALA A 162 7.31 8.42 18.88
C ALA A 162 8.26 7.57 19.73
N PHE A 163 8.78 8.12 20.84
CA PHE A 163 9.87 7.52 21.62
C PHE A 163 9.47 7.09 23.04
N GLY A 164 8.23 7.37 23.47
CA GLY A 164 7.72 7.02 24.81
C GLY A 164 8.24 7.94 25.93
N THR A 165 9.32 8.69 25.69
CA THR A 165 9.91 9.66 26.62
C THR A 165 10.30 10.93 25.89
N THR A 166 10.36 12.04 26.60
CA THR A 166 10.98 13.27 26.08
C THR A 166 12.43 13.33 26.52
N GLU A 167 13.34 13.56 25.57
CA GLU A 167 14.75 13.73 25.86
C GLU A 167 14.99 15.08 26.54
N LYS A 168 15.61 15.05 27.72
CA LYS A 168 16.00 16.28 28.43
C LYS A 168 17.03 17.03 27.59
N GLY A 169 16.68 18.24 27.16
CA GLY A 169 17.53 19.07 26.30
C GLY A 169 17.32 18.88 24.79
N GLY A 170 16.40 17.99 24.39
CA GLY A 170 15.97 17.82 23.01
C GLY A 170 15.16 19.02 22.48
N ILE A 171 14.79 18.96 21.20
CA ILE A 171 14.13 20.07 20.49
C ILE A 171 12.84 20.49 21.20
N ALA A 172 12.02 19.55 21.69
CA ALA A 172 10.81 19.90 22.44
C ALA A 172 11.11 20.66 23.74
N SER A 173 12.16 20.27 24.48
CA SER A 173 12.60 20.98 25.69
C SER A 173 13.06 22.41 25.39
N GLN A 174 13.78 22.60 24.27
CA GLN A 174 14.26 23.91 23.83
C GLN A 174 13.11 24.82 23.41
N VAL A 175 12.15 24.28 22.67
CA VAL A 175 10.95 25.01 22.23
C VAL A 175 10.10 25.40 23.44
N GLN A 176 9.89 24.51 24.40
CA GLN A 176 9.18 24.85 25.65
C GLN A 176 9.90 25.93 26.45
N SER A 177 11.24 25.89 26.51
CA SER A 177 12.04 26.93 27.16
C SER A 177 11.91 28.28 26.44
N GLN A 178 11.96 28.29 25.10
CA GLN A 178 11.81 29.50 24.31
C GLN A 178 10.40 30.07 24.41
N ALA A 179 9.37 29.22 24.33
CA ALA A 179 7.98 29.62 24.55
C ALA A 179 7.76 30.22 25.95
N ALA A 180 8.37 29.65 26.99
CA ALA A 180 8.30 30.17 28.35
C ALA A 180 8.97 31.55 28.49
N LYS A 181 10.10 31.79 27.81
CA LYS A 181 10.74 33.11 27.74
C LYS A 181 9.83 34.12 27.04
N ASN A 182 9.30 33.78 25.87
CA ASN A 182 8.38 34.65 25.13
C ASN A 182 7.09 34.96 25.92
N ALA A 183 6.59 34.00 26.69
CA ALA A 183 5.42 34.20 27.55
C ALA A 183 5.74 35.06 28.78
N GLY A 184 6.97 34.99 29.30
CA GLY A 184 7.46 35.82 30.40
C GLY A 184 7.82 37.25 29.99
N ASP A 185 8.34 37.44 28.77
CA ASP A 185 8.65 38.77 28.21
C ASP A 185 7.39 39.55 27.76
N LYS A 186 6.24 38.88 27.67
CA LYS A 186 4.92 39.51 27.41
C LYS A 186 4.11 39.82 28.69
N ALA A 187 4.73 39.73 29.87
CA ALA A 187 4.14 40.14 31.15
C ALA A 187 4.69 41.51 31.59
#